data_AF-A0A392MIP2-F1
#
_entry.id   AF-A0A392MIP2-F1
#
_cell.length_a   1.000
_cell.length_b   1.000
_cell.length_c   1.000
_cell.angle_alpha   90.00
_cell.angle_beta   90.00
_cell.angle_gamma   90.00
#
_symmetry.space_group_name_H-M   'P 1'
#
loop_
_entity.id
_entity.type
_entity.pdbx_description
1 polymer ?
#
loop_
_entity_poly.entity_id
_entity_poly.type
_entity_poly.pdbx_seq_one_letter_code
_entity_poly.pdbx_strand_id
1 'polypeptide(L)'
;MQVAEGDLPIVASHGTEIEVYKSLDPAVRVIILKALCDIRVEQEDIRNYIDNSIKHGVQLSTFRKERIGGDSNGISYWYEDDPMIGHRLYREIRKTEVTQPRKGKPRGSQVLSSTSYQWEAVATNFDEFQDVSIVESDNESLKFNAKYIIVSFCREPQNVS
;
A
#
# COMPACT_ATOMS: atom_id res chain seq x y z
N MET A 1 -10.27 7.44 19.53
CA MET A 1 -9.82 8.51 18.60
C MET A 1 -11.00 8.84 17.70
N GLN A 2 -11.50 10.07 17.77
CA GLN A 2 -12.64 10.51 16.96
C GLN A 2 -12.08 11.07 15.66
N VAL A 3 -12.44 10.45 14.53
CA VAL A 3 -11.81 10.74 13.22
C VAL A 3 -12.63 11.76 12.41
N ALA A 4 -13.89 11.99 12.80
CA ALA A 4 -14.77 12.96 12.16
C ALA A 4 -15.58 13.73 13.23
N GLU A 5 -15.84 15.01 12.96
CA GLU A 5 -16.72 15.87 13.75
C GLU A 5 -18.14 15.86 13.17
N GLY A 6 -19.15 15.94 14.04
CA GLY A 6 -20.58 15.96 13.66
C GLY A 6 -21.36 14.71 14.10
N ASP A 7 -22.69 14.82 14.09
CA ASP A 7 -23.57 13.70 14.38
C ASP A 7 -23.47 12.65 13.27
N LEU A 8 -23.31 11.38 13.65
CA LEU A 8 -23.40 10.27 12.71
C LEU A 8 -24.84 10.21 12.16
N PRO A 9 -25.06 10.53 10.87
CA PRO A 9 -26.42 10.57 10.31
C PRO A 9 -26.99 9.15 10.07
N ILE A 10 -26.23 8.12 10.45
CA ILE A 10 -26.55 6.71 10.23
C ILE A 10 -26.56 6.04 11.60
N VAL A 11 -27.72 5.53 12.00
CA VAL A 11 -27.86 4.70 13.19
C VAL A 11 -27.23 3.34 12.89
N ALA A 12 -26.23 2.94 13.69
CA ALA A 12 -25.60 1.63 13.54
C ALA A 12 -26.63 0.52 13.79
N SER A 13 -26.70 -0.46 12.91
CA SER A 13 -27.63 -1.60 13.00
C SER A 13 -26.94 -2.89 13.48
N HIS A 14 -25.79 -2.74 14.16
CA HIS A 14 -25.02 -3.80 14.81
C HIS A 14 -24.77 -5.03 13.93
N GLY A 15 -24.32 -4.82 12.70
CA GLY A 15 -23.97 -5.88 11.76
C GLY A 15 -25.12 -6.34 10.85
N THR A 16 -26.36 -5.93 11.11
CA THR A 16 -27.50 -6.22 10.21
C THR A 16 -27.31 -5.53 8.85
N GLU A 17 -26.67 -4.36 8.85
CA GLU A 17 -26.29 -3.63 7.64
C GLU A 17 -25.43 -4.46 6.68
N ILE A 18 -24.61 -5.38 7.21
CA ILE A 18 -23.74 -6.25 6.41
C ILE A 18 -24.57 -7.28 5.67
N GLU A 19 -25.50 -7.94 6.35
CA GLU A 19 -26.36 -8.96 5.76
C GLU A 19 -27.33 -8.36 4.74
N VAL A 20 -27.89 -7.18 5.05
CA VAL A 20 -28.71 -6.41 4.09
C VAL A 20 -27.88 -6.06 2.85
N TYR A 21 -26.69 -5.48 3.02
CA TYR A 21 -25.82 -5.13 1.90
C TYR A 21 -25.44 -6.34 1.03
N LYS A 22 -25.16 -7.51 1.64
CA LYS A 22 -24.85 -8.74 0.92
C LYS A 22 -26.03 -9.26 0.10
N SER A 23 -27.26 -9.02 0.55
CA SER A 23 -28.48 -9.44 -0.15
C SER A 23 -28.85 -8.57 -1.35
N LEU A 24 -28.24 -7.39 -1.49
CA LEU A 24 -28.49 -6.48 -2.61
C LEU A 24 -27.85 -6.97 -3.91
N ASP A 25 -28.44 -6.58 -5.04
CA ASP A 25 -27.87 -6.81 -6.36
C ASP A 25 -26.44 -6.24 -6.46
N PRO A 26 -25.50 -6.94 -7.12
CA PRO A 26 -24.12 -6.48 -7.27
C PRO A 26 -24.00 -5.05 -7.83
N ALA A 27 -24.89 -4.66 -8.77
CA ALA A 27 -24.91 -3.31 -9.32
C ALA A 27 -25.23 -2.25 -8.25
N VAL A 28 -26.20 -2.53 -7.37
CA VAL A 28 -26.57 -1.64 -6.27
C VAL A 28 -25.44 -1.54 -5.25
N ARG A 29 -24.79 -2.66 -4.95
CA ARG A 29 -23.62 -2.70 -4.05
C ARG A 29 -22.48 -1.80 -4.54
N VAL A 30 -22.24 -1.76 -5.85
CA VAL A 30 -21.23 -0.88 -6.47
C VAL A 30 -21.67 0.59 -6.43
N ILE A 31 -22.95 0.89 -6.65
CA ILE A 31 -23.47 2.26 -6.55
C ILE A 31 -23.31 2.80 -5.12
N ILE A 32 -23.62 1.98 -4.11
CA ILE A 32 -23.42 2.33 -2.70
C ILE A 32 -21.93 2.61 -2.44
N LEU A 33 -21.03 1.72 -2.88
CA LEU A 33 -19.59 1.93 -2.73
C LEU A 33 -19.13 3.23 -3.40
N LYS A 34 -19.64 3.53 -4.61
CA LYS A 34 -19.35 4.79 -5.29
C LYS A 34 -19.80 6.00 -4.46
N ALA A 35 -21.03 5.99 -3.96
CA ALA A 35 -21.55 7.09 -3.14
C ALA A 35 -20.72 7.30 -1.87
N LEU A 36 -20.27 6.22 -1.21
CA LEU A 36 -19.35 6.30 -0.08
C LEU A 36 -18.01 6.92 -0.45
N CYS A 37 -17.45 6.54 -1.61
CA CYS A 37 -16.22 7.15 -2.12
C CYS A 37 -16.41 8.65 -2.42
N ASP A 38 -17.52 9.04 -3.05
CA ASP A 38 -17.82 10.45 -3.37
C ASP A 38 -17.90 11.28 -2.08
N ILE A 39 -18.65 10.81 -1.07
CA ILE A 39 -18.73 11.48 0.24
C ILE A 39 -17.35 11.59 0.89
N ARG A 40 -16.55 10.52 0.83
CA ARG A 40 -15.21 10.50 1.45
C ARG A 40 -14.24 11.47 0.80
N VAL A 41 -14.39 11.71 -0.50
CA VAL A 41 -13.56 12.65 -1.28
C VAL A 41 -13.78 14.09 -0.83
N GLU A 42 -15.02 14.46 -0.50
CA GLU A 42 -15.38 15.82 -0.09
C GLU A 42 -15.01 16.10 1.39
N GLN A 43 -14.70 15.06 2.17
CA GLN A 43 -14.36 15.19 3.58
C GLN A 43 -12.85 15.41 3.79
N GLU A 44 -12.52 16.55 4.39
CA GLU A 44 -11.16 17.01 4.70
C GLU A 44 -10.62 16.51 6.06
N ASP A 45 -11.45 15.81 6.82
CA ASP A 45 -11.19 15.31 8.18
C ASP A 45 -9.89 14.49 8.31
N ILE A 46 -9.65 13.50 7.44
CA ILE A 46 -8.41 12.71 7.45
C ILE A 46 -7.21 13.58 7.09
N ARG A 47 -7.33 14.47 6.10
CA ARG A 47 -6.23 15.35 5.69
C ARG A 47 -5.83 16.25 6.87
N ASN A 48 -6.81 16.86 7.52
CA ASN A 48 -6.62 17.70 8.70
C ASN A 48 -6.03 16.90 9.88
N TYR A 49 -6.51 15.67 10.10
CA TYR A 49 -5.99 14.79 11.14
C TYR A 49 -4.51 14.43 10.91
N ILE A 50 -4.13 14.07 9.68
CA ILE A 50 -2.73 13.77 9.32
C ILE A 50 -1.86 15.01 9.51
N ASP A 51 -2.28 16.16 8.98
CA ASP A 51 -1.52 17.42 9.06
C ASP A 51 -1.33 17.85 10.52
N ASN A 52 -2.39 17.82 11.32
CA ASN A 52 -2.32 18.10 12.75
C ASN A 52 -1.42 17.12 13.47
N SER A 53 -1.54 15.81 13.20
CA SER A 53 -0.70 14.80 13.85
C SER A 53 0.79 15.03 13.56
N ILE A 54 1.15 15.34 12.31
CA ILE A 54 2.53 15.65 11.91
C ILE A 54 3.02 16.92 12.61
N LYS A 55 2.20 17.98 12.67
CA LYS A 55 2.51 19.20 13.42
C LYS A 55 2.80 18.96 14.91
N HIS A 56 2.17 17.93 15.50
CA HIS A 56 2.39 17.53 16.89
C HIS A 56 3.51 16.49 17.06
N GLY A 57 4.30 16.22 16.01
CA GLY A 57 5.48 15.37 16.07
C GLY A 57 5.22 13.89 15.80
N VAL A 58 4.02 13.50 15.37
CA VAL A 58 3.78 12.13 14.86
C VAL A 58 4.60 11.93 13.58
N GLN A 59 5.36 10.83 13.52
CA GLN A 59 6.19 10.55 12.37
C GLN A 59 5.34 10.25 11.12
N LEU A 60 5.77 10.77 9.97
CA LEU A 60 5.08 10.57 8.69
C LEU A 60 4.95 9.08 8.31
N SER A 61 5.92 8.27 8.74
CA SER A 61 5.92 6.80 8.56
C SER A 61 4.70 6.11 9.18
N THR A 62 4.00 6.77 10.12
CA THR A 62 2.74 6.28 10.70
C THR A 62 1.59 6.32 9.70
N PHE A 63 1.58 7.30 8.79
CA PHE A 63 0.49 7.50 7.82
C PHE A 63 0.86 7.02 6.43
N ARG A 64 2.15 7.09 6.10
CA ARG A 64 2.68 6.73 4.79
C ARG A 64 3.62 5.57 4.97
N LYS A 65 3.35 4.50 4.22
CA LYS A 65 4.28 3.39 4.09
C LYS A 65 5.62 3.90 3.57
N GLU A 66 6.71 3.28 4.00
CA GLU A 66 8.04 3.60 3.52
C GLU A 66 8.62 2.44 2.74
N ARG A 67 9.39 2.79 1.70
CA ARG A 67 10.14 1.81 0.93
C ARG A 67 11.26 1.26 1.80
N ILE A 68 11.33 -0.06 1.95
CA ILE A 68 12.35 -0.71 2.78
C ILE A 68 13.66 -0.93 2.02
N GLY A 69 13.64 -0.91 0.69
CA GLY A 69 14.83 -1.03 -0.14
C GLY A 69 14.49 -0.96 -1.62
N GLY A 70 15.53 -0.97 -2.46
CA GLY A 70 15.38 -0.88 -3.91
C GLY A 70 16.73 -0.83 -4.59
N ASP A 71 16.74 -1.04 -5.90
CA ASP A 71 17.95 -1.04 -6.71
C ASP A 71 17.99 0.14 -7.70
N SER A 72 19.11 0.28 -8.42
CA SER A 72 19.27 1.29 -9.46
C SER A 72 18.47 0.99 -10.73
N ASN A 73 17.93 -0.22 -10.87
CA ASN A 73 17.16 -0.66 -12.03
C ASN A 73 15.68 -0.28 -11.94
N GLY A 74 15.30 0.47 -10.91
CA GLY A 74 13.92 0.93 -10.71
C GLY A 74 13.06 -0.07 -9.94
N ILE A 75 13.67 -1.06 -9.27
CA ILE A 75 12.97 -1.95 -8.36
C ILE A 75 12.90 -1.32 -6.97
N SER A 76 11.74 -1.35 -6.34
CA SER A 76 11.50 -0.84 -4.99
C SER A 76 10.66 -1.84 -4.21
N TYR A 77 10.97 -2.04 -2.93
CA TYR A 77 10.30 -3.03 -2.08
C TYR A 77 9.60 -2.36 -0.92
N TRP A 78 8.46 -2.92 -0.57
CA TRP A 78 7.52 -2.38 0.40
C TRP A 78 7.02 -3.51 1.30
N TYR A 79 7.15 -3.34 2.61
CA TYR A 79 6.75 -4.36 3.59
C TYR A 79 5.51 -3.94 4.35
N GLU A 80 4.51 -4.83 4.39
CA GLU A 80 3.29 -4.75 5.18
C GLU A 80 3.36 -5.68 6.38
N ASP A 81 2.92 -5.17 7.51
CA ASP A 81 2.57 -5.97 8.69
C ASP A 81 1.16 -5.55 9.10
N ASP A 82 0.18 -6.33 8.64
CA ASP A 82 -1.24 -6.06 8.88
C ASP A 82 -1.82 -7.15 9.80
N PRO A 83 -2.50 -6.78 10.90
CA PRO A 83 -3.04 -7.77 11.84
C PRO A 83 -4.07 -8.74 11.25
N MET A 84 -4.72 -8.39 10.13
CA MET A 84 -5.77 -9.18 9.48
C MET A 84 -5.22 -10.00 8.31
N ILE A 85 -4.28 -9.42 7.57
CA ILE A 85 -3.75 -9.97 6.32
C ILE A 85 -2.40 -10.68 6.53
N GLY A 86 -1.70 -10.36 7.62
CA GLY A 86 -0.37 -10.84 7.96
C GLY A 86 0.75 -10.05 7.26
N HIS A 87 1.95 -10.62 7.32
CA HIS A 87 3.14 -10.04 6.73
C HIS A 87 3.17 -10.19 5.21
N ARG A 88 3.42 -9.11 4.47
CA ARG A 88 3.56 -9.15 3.01
C ARG A 88 4.70 -8.29 2.50
N LEU A 89 5.45 -8.82 1.53
CA LEU A 89 6.47 -8.09 0.80
C LEU A 89 5.99 -7.83 -0.62
N TYR A 90 5.97 -6.57 -1.02
CA TYR A 90 5.66 -6.16 -2.39
C TYR A 90 6.91 -5.67 -3.10
N ARG A 91 6.95 -5.91 -4.41
CA ARG A 91 7.95 -5.41 -5.34
C ARG A 91 7.27 -4.49 -6.36
N GLU A 92 7.76 -3.27 -6.46
CA GLU A 92 7.44 -2.28 -7.48
C GLU A 92 8.57 -2.29 -8.53
N ILE A 93 8.23 -2.43 -9.80
CA ILE A 93 9.17 -2.37 -10.93
C ILE A 93 8.79 -1.18 -11.80
N ARG A 94 9.69 -0.20 -11.89
CA ARG A 94 9.54 0.95 -12.78
C ARG A 94 10.22 0.66 -14.11
N LYS A 95 9.45 0.63 -15.19
CA LYS A 95 9.97 0.49 -16.55
C LYS A 95 9.89 1.85 -17.24
N THR A 96 11.05 2.44 -17.50
CA THR A 96 11.18 3.67 -18.29
C THR A 96 11.49 3.30 -19.73
N GLU A 97 10.48 3.34 -20.59
CA GLU A 97 10.71 3.19 -22.02
C GLU A 97 11.10 4.55 -22.61
N VAL A 98 12.37 4.67 -23.01
CA VAL A 98 12.80 5.78 -23.84
C VAL A 98 12.28 5.52 -25.25
N THR A 99 11.13 6.08 -25.57
CA THR A 99 10.61 6.05 -26.94
C THR A 99 11.60 6.82 -27.81
N GLN A 100 12.40 6.10 -28.60
CA GLN A 100 13.33 6.75 -29.53
C GLN A 100 12.55 7.71 -30.44
N PRO A 101 13.09 8.90 -30.74
CA PRO A 101 12.44 9.79 -31.68
C PRO A 101 12.31 9.06 -33.02
N ARG A 102 11.07 8.86 -33.49
CA ARG A 102 10.83 8.41 -34.87
C ARG A 102 11.60 9.36 -35.80
N LYS A 103 12.52 8.82 -36.60
CA LYS A 103 13.25 9.58 -37.63
C LYS A 103 12.24 10.39 -38.45
N GLY A 104 12.29 11.72 -38.34
CA GLY A 104 11.47 12.63 -39.16
C GLY A 104 10.66 13.71 -38.43
N LYS A 105 10.71 13.83 -37.09
CA LYS A 105 9.99 14.90 -36.36
C LYS A 105 10.92 16.06 -35.95
N PRO A 106 10.49 17.34 -36.05
CA PRO A 106 11.36 18.50 -35.87
C PRO A 106 11.97 18.59 -34.47
N ARG A 107 13.21 19.12 -34.40
CA ARG A 107 13.96 19.42 -33.17
C ARG A 107 13.12 20.33 -32.27
N GLY A 108 12.45 19.76 -31.27
CA GLY A 108 11.56 20.50 -30.37
C GLY A 108 10.48 19.65 -29.70
N SER A 109 10.22 18.44 -30.20
CA SER A 109 9.29 17.52 -29.53
C SER A 109 9.95 16.90 -28.30
N GLN A 110 9.47 17.25 -27.11
CA GLN A 110 9.86 16.59 -25.86
C GLN A 110 9.68 15.08 -26.01
N VAL A 111 10.73 14.33 -25.65
CA VAL A 111 10.68 12.86 -25.58
C VAL A 111 9.69 12.52 -24.46
N LEU A 112 8.52 12.00 -24.82
CA LEU A 112 7.59 11.44 -23.83
C LEU A 112 8.20 10.12 -23.36
N SER A 113 8.89 10.15 -22.22
CA SER A 113 9.28 8.93 -21.52
C SER A 113 8.03 8.29 -20.93
N SER A 114 7.61 7.16 -21.49
CA SER A 114 6.53 6.37 -20.88
C SER A 114 7.12 5.66 -19.67
N THR A 115 6.64 6.00 -18.46
CA THR A 115 7.00 5.28 -17.24
C THR A 115 5.82 4.39 -16.87
N SER A 116 6.02 3.08 -16.88
CA SER A 116 5.04 2.12 -16.39
C SER A 116 5.47 1.57 -15.03
N TYR A 117 4.48 1.26 -14.21
CA TYR A 117 4.65 0.73 -12.86
C TYR A 117 4.00 -0.65 -12.82
N GLN A 118 4.77 -1.66 -12.43
CA GLN A 118 4.27 -3.00 -12.17
C GLN A 118 4.47 -3.31 -10.69
N TRP A 119 3.42 -3.81 -10.04
CA TRP A 119 3.42 -4.20 -8.64
C TRP A 119 3.10 -5.68 -8.50
N GLU A 120 3.78 -6.36 -7.60
CA GLU A 120 3.52 -7.77 -7.27
C GLU A 120 3.83 -8.07 -5.80
N ALA A 121 3.12 -9.05 -5.23
CA ALA A 121 3.45 -9.62 -3.93
C ALA A 121 4.49 -10.73 -4.15
N VAL A 122 5.67 -10.59 -3.52
CA VAL A 122 6.79 -11.53 -3.67
C VAL A 122 6.97 -12.44 -2.46
N ALA A 123 6.37 -12.10 -1.31
CA ALA A 123 6.29 -12.98 -0.17
C ALA A 123 5.06 -12.68 0.70
N THR A 124 4.43 -13.73 1.20
CA THR A 124 3.24 -13.71 2.07
C THR A 124 3.32 -14.69 3.25
N ASN A 125 4.35 -15.55 3.26
CA ASN A 125 4.62 -16.52 4.33
C ASN A 125 6.13 -16.69 4.54
N PHE A 126 6.51 -17.31 5.66
CA PHE A 126 7.90 -17.44 6.10
C PHE A 126 8.84 -18.05 5.05
N ASP A 127 8.43 -19.14 4.41
CA ASP A 127 9.25 -19.83 3.41
C ASP A 127 9.53 -18.92 2.19
N GLU A 128 8.51 -18.21 1.71
CA GLU A 128 8.66 -17.22 0.64
C GLU A 128 9.59 -16.06 1.04
N PHE A 129 9.52 -15.60 2.29
CA PHE A 129 10.45 -14.57 2.79
C PHE A 129 11.89 -15.08 2.81
N GLN A 130 12.10 -16.34 3.17
CA GLN A 130 13.42 -16.97 3.15
C GLN A 130 13.96 -17.07 1.72
N ASP A 131 13.13 -17.51 0.77
CA ASP A 131 13.50 -17.61 -0.64
C ASP A 131 13.90 -16.24 -1.22
N VAL A 132 13.13 -15.19 -0.97
CA VAL A 132 13.45 -13.82 -1.43
C VAL A 132 14.76 -13.33 -0.84
N SER A 133 15.07 -13.66 0.42
CA SER A 133 16.33 -13.27 1.06
C SER A 133 17.58 -13.90 0.42
N ILE A 134 17.41 -15.05 -0.24
CA ILE A 134 18.47 -15.79 -0.93
C ILE A 134 18.59 -15.31 -2.38
N VAL A 135 17.46 -15.11 -3.06
CA VAL A 135 17.41 -14.77 -4.50
C VAL A 135 17.84 -13.33 -4.76
N GLU A 136 17.43 -12.38 -3.92
CA GLU A 136 17.73 -10.95 -4.11
C GLU A 136 19.08 -10.55 -3.50
N SER A 137 20.08 -11.42 -3.69
CA SER A 137 21.38 -11.32 -3.02
C SER A 137 22.25 -10.14 -3.42
N ASP A 138 21.80 -9.28 -4.32
CA ASP A 138 22.59 -8.14 -4.78
C ASP A 138 22.14 -6.82 -4.11
N ASN A 139 21.05 -6.86 -3.34
CA ASN A 139 20.52 -5.70 -2.65
C ASN A 139 20.71 -5.79 -1.13
N GLU A 140 21.81 -5.21 -0.63
CA GLU A 140 22.18 -5.24 0.80
C GLU A 140 21.09 -4.64 1.73
N SER A 141 20.42 -3.58 1.30
CA SER A 141 19.32 -2.97 2.07
C SER A 141 18.15 -3.94 2.22
N LEU A 142 17.81 -4.68 1.17
CA LEU A 142 16.74 -5.68 1.23
C LEU A 142 17.14 -6.90 2.04
N LYS A 143 18.37 -7.40 1.89
CA LYS A 143 18.85 -8.50 2.71
C LYS A 143 18.76 -8.18 4.19
N PHE A 144 19.20 -6.98 4.58
CA PHE A 144 19.17 -6.55 5.97
C PHE A 144 17.73 -6.50 6.49
N ASN A 145 16.82 -5.89 5.73
CA ASN A 145 15.42 -5.78 6.12
C ASN A 145 14.68 -7.13 6.09
N ALA A 146 14.90 -7.97 5.07
CA ALA A 146 14.31 -9.31 4.98
C ALA A 146 14.77 -10.20 6.13
N LYS A 147 16.07 -10.17 6.49
CA LYS A 147 16.56 -10.87 7.68
C LYS A 147 15.93 -10.35 8.96
N TYR A 148 15.76 -9.04 9.11
CA TYR A 148 15.09 -8.45 10.26
C TYR A 148 13.61 -8.88 10.35
N ILE A 149 12.91 -8.91 9.21
CA ILE A 149 11.53 -9.38 9.10
C ILE A 149 11.44 -10.87 9.49
N ILE A 150 12.30 -11.73 8.92
CA ILE A 150 12.39 -13.16 9.26
C ILE A 150 12.67 -13.37 10.76
N VAL A 151 13.57 -12.57 11.35
CA VAL A 151 13.83 -12.63 12.80
C VAL A 151 12.61 -12.20 13.61
N SER A 152 11.80 -11.27 13.10
CA SER A 152 10.56 -10.82 13.75
C SER A 152 9.50 -11.93 13.78
N PHE A 153 9.35 -12.69 12.69
CA PHE A 153 8.54 -13.92 12.66
C PHE A 153 8.98 -14.95 13.71
N CYS A 154 10.29 -15.13 13.90
CA CYS A 154 10.82 -16.09 14.89
C CYS A 154 10.74 -15.58 16.34
N ARG A 155 10.51 -14.28 16.55
CA ARG A 155 10.43 -13.65 17.89
C ARG A 155 9.01 -13.55 18.41
N GLU A 156 8.00 -13.85 17.60
CA GLU A 156 6.64 -13.97 18.09
C GLU A 156 6.60 -15.13 19.10
N PRO A 157 6.36 -14.85 20.39
CA PRO A 157 6.32 -15.92 21.37
C PRO A 157 5.15 -16.82 20.99
N GLN A 158 5.42 -18.12 20.84
CA GLN A 158 4.40 -19.14 20.92
C GLN A 158 3.80 -19.14 22.33
N ASN A 159 3.05 -18.10 22.69
CA ASN A 159 2.15 -18.12 23.82
C ASN A 159 0.83 -18.70 23.33
N VAL A 160 0.86 -20.02 23.12
CA VAL A 160 -0.34 -20.84 23.08
C VAL A 160 -0.38 -21.60 24.40
N SER A 161 -1.28 -21.14 25.27
CA SER A 161 -1.90 -21.79 26.45
C SER A 161 -1.01 -22.43 27.51
#